data_AF-A0A077RZY4-F1
#
_entry.id   AF-A0A077RZY4-F1
#
_cell.length_a   1.000
_cell.length_b   1.000
_cell.length_c   1.000
_cell.angle_alpha   90.00
_cell.angle_beta   90.00
_cell.angle_gamma   90.00
#
_symmetry.space_group_name_H-M   'P 1'
#
loop_
_entity.id
_entity.type
_entity.pdbx_description
1 polymer ?
#
loop_
_entity_poly.entity_id
_entity_poly.type
_entity_poly.pdbx_seq_one_letter_code
_entity_poly.pdbx_strand_id
1 'polypeptide(L)'
;MESAAMDRIAARLSAVEGLYFPTAFLRTSPPPPARKSALLDLLSRDAPLFLERGGLAPPPPARRCRLEAPAPARVRNRRRAYLHRLVTQGDYFSEEAMREREPYLHHEYLGRFQDPFGRAMVRPGEKFSETLMRRAEEAVIVEKIRGEQMRRGVDPSEWVGGPIERPMMVQEEEEEEEEEKEEEEERG
;
A
#
# COMPACT_ATOMS: atom_id res chain seq x y z
N MET A 1 28.04 3.31 -11.44
CA MET A 1 29.15 2.77 -10.62
C MET A 1 30.25 2.37 -11.59
N GLU A 2 31.53 2.62 -11.29
CA GLU A 2 32.64 2.23 -12.19
C GLU A 2 32.69 0.70 -12.37
N SER A 3 32.94 0.22 -13.59
CA SER A 3 32.99 -1.23 -13.92
C SER A 3 34.02 -1.97 -13.07
N ALA A 4 35.20 -1.37 -12.87
CA ALA A 4 36.25 -1.90 -12.00
C ALA A 4 35.81 -2.02 -10.53
N ALA A 5 34.92 -1.14 -10.07
CA ALA A 5 34.36 -1.22 -8.71
C ALA A 5 33.33 -2.34 -8.61
N MET A 6 32.45 -2.50 -9.60
CA MET A 6 31.49 -3.61 -9.68
C MET A 6 32.21 -4.97 -9.67
N ASP A 7 33.30 -5.11 -10.44
CA ASP A 7 34.13 -6.31 -10.49
C ASP A 7 34.72 -6.70 -9.14
N ARG A 8 35.25 -5.71 -8.40
CA ARG A 8 35.80 -5.92 -7.06
C ARG A 8 34.72 -6.35 -6.08
N ILE A 9 33.53 -5.73 -6.15
CA ILE A 9 32.40 -6.05 -5.28
C ILE A 9 31.92 -7.48 -5.57
N ALA A 10 31.70 -7.83 -6.84
CA ALA A 10 31.25 -9.16 -7.24
C ALA A 10 32.27 -10.26 -6.90
N ALA A 11 33.57 -10.01 -7.11
CA ALA A 11 34.63 -10.95 -6.71
C ALA A 11 34.61 -11.19 -5.19
N ARG A 12 34.52 -10.13 -4.39
CA ARG A 12 34.49 -10.23 -2.93
C ARG A 12 33.26 -10.97 -2.43
N LEU A 13 32.09 -10.71 -3.01
CA LEU A 13 30.84 -11.38 -2.64
C LEU A 13 30.83 -12.85 -3.09
N SER A 14 31.41 -13.19 -4.25
CA SER A 14 31.44 -14.59 -4.72
C SER A 14 32.16 -15.55 -3.78
N ALA A 15 33.09 -15.05 -2.97
CA ALA A 15 33.85 -15.82 -1.98
C ALA A 15 33.09 -16.05 -0.66
N VAL A 16 31.97 -15.35 -0.43
CA VAL A 16 31.17 -15.52 0.79
C VAL A 16 30.19 -16.67 0.60
N GLU A 17 30.29 -17.68 1.45
CA GLU A 17 29.36 -18.81 1.48
C GLU A 17 28.04 -18.43 2.16
N GLY A 18 26.91 -18.96 1.66
CA GLY A 18 25.58 -18.73 2.23
C GLY A 18 24.94 -17.38 1.88
N LEU A 19 25.45 -16.64 0.89
CA LEU A 19 24.77 -15.44 0.39
C LEU A 19 23.43 -15.79 -0.25
N TYR A 20 22.39 -15.06 0.15
CA TYR A 20 21.09 -15.12 -0.49
C TYR A 20 21.17 -14.45 -1.87
N PHE A 21 21.01 -15.24 -2.91
CA PHE A 21 20.83 -14.75 -4.27
C PHE A 21 19.32 -14.51 -4.46
N PRO A 22 18.89 -13.26 -4.74
CA PRO A 22 17.47 -12.99 -5.00
C PRO A 22 16.98 -13.90 -6.14
N THR A 23 16.11 -14.83 -5.77
CA THR A 23 15.54 -15.91 -6.60
C THR A 23 14.61 -15.43 -7.71
N ALA A 24 14.47 -14.11 -7.89
CA ALA A 24 13.63 -13.53 -8.94
C ALA A 24 14.20 -13.77 -10.36
N PHE A 25 15.48 -14.11 -10.51
CA PHE A 25 16.11 -14.32 -11.83
C PHE A 25 16.91 -15.62 -11.99
N LEU A 26 17.26 -16.31 -10.90
CA LEU A 26 17.97 -17.58 -10.94
C LEU A 26 17.15 -18.63 -10.19
N ARG A 27 16.68 -19.65 -10.92
CA ARG A 27 15.84 -20.75 -10.41
C ARG A 27 16.49 -21.53 -9.25
N THR A 28 17.81 -21.42 -9.08
CA THR A 28 18.60 -22.03 -8.01
C THR A 28 19.84 -21.18 -7.72
N SER A 29 20.46 -21.33 -6.53
CA SER A 29 21.73 -20.68 -6.21
C SER A 29 22.81 -21.09 -7.22
N PRO A 30 23.51 -20.15 -7.89
CA PRO A 30 24.51 -20.49 -8.88
C PRO A 30 25.69 -21.25 -8.26
N PRO A 31 26.29 -22.21 -9.00
CA PRO A 31 27.46 -22.93 -8.55
C PRO A 31 28.65 -21.96 -8.31
N PRO A 32 29.60 -22.27 -7.41
CA PRO A 32 30.70 -21.38 -7.03
C PRO A 32 31.42 -20.65 -8.19
N PRO A 33 31.75 -21.30 -9.33
CA PRO A 33 32.43 -20.60 -10.44
C PRO A 33 31.54 -19.56 -11.16
N ALA A 34 30.22 -19.67 -11.07
CA ALA A 34 29.27 -18.79 -11.76
C ALA A 34 28.71 -17.65 -10.87
N ARG A 35 29.07 -17.63 -9.57
CA ARG A 35 28.54 -16.62 -8.62
C ARG A 35 28.97 -15.20 -8.98
N LYS A 36 30.22 -15.03 -9.41
CA LYS A 36 30.78 -13.69 -9.73
C LYS A 36 30.07 -13.05 -10.91
N SER A 37 29.86 -13.78 -12.00
CA SER A 37 29.18 -13.27 -13.20
C SER A 37 27.71 -12.96 -12.93
N ALA A 38 27.02 -13.83 -12.16
CA ALA A 38 25.64 -13.58 -11.74
C ALA A 38 25.50 -12.29 -10.90
N LEU A 39 26.44 -12.03 -9.99
CA LEU A 39 26.45 -10.80 -9.19
C LEU A 39 26.78 -9.57 -10.04
N LEU A 40 27.72 -9.68 -10.98
CA LEU A 40 28.03 -8.60 -11.91
C LEU A 40 26.83 -8.19 -12.76
N ASP A 41 26.09 -9.16 -13.28
CA ASP A 41 24.87 -8.91 -14.06
C ASP A 41 23.81 -8.19 -13.19
N LEU A 42 23.63 -8.64 -11.94
CA LEU A 42 22.71 -8.00 -11.00
C LEU A 42 23.14 -6.58 -10.58
N LEU A 43 24.45 -6.35 -10.35
CA LEU A 43 25.01 -5.01 -10.05
C LEU A 43 24.87 -4.04 -11.23
N SER A 44 24.92 -4.57 -12.46
CA SER A 44 24.79 -3.79 -13.69
C SER A 44 23.34 -3.41 -13.99
N ARG A 45 22.38 -4.31 -13.69
CA ARG A 45 20.94 -4.07 -13.88
C ARG A 45 20.32 -3.27 -12.73
N ASP A 46 20.57 -3.70 -11.50
CA ASP A 46 19.90 -3.23 -10.28
C ASP A 46 20.90 -2.90 -9.16
N ALA A 47 21.79 -1.93 -9.42
CA ALA A 47 22.70 -1.36 -8.44
C ALA A 47 22.04 -0.91 -7.10
N PRO A 48 20.79 -0.39 -7.05
CA PRO A 48 20.16 0.04 -5.80
C PRO A 48 19.97 -1.07 -4.77
N LEU A 49 19.83 -2.32 -5.21
CA LEU A 49 19.72 -3.49 -4.32
C LEU A 49 20.95 -3.66 -3.41
N PHE A 50 22.09 -3.11 -3.82
CA PHE A 50 23.36 -3.18 -3.09
C PHE A 50 23.74 -1.89 -2.36
N LEU A 51 23.01 -0.78 -2.59
CA LEU A 51 23.36 0.56 -2.12
C LEU A 51 22.56 1.01 -0.89
N GLU A 52 21.69 0.19 -0.31
CA GLU A 52 20.87 0.57 0.87
C GLU A 52 21.66 0.82 2.18
N ARG A 53 22.99 1.03 2.12
CA ARG A 53 23.80 1.31 3.31
C ARG A 53 24.97 2.27 3.05
N GLY A 54 24.65 3.53 2.79
CA GLY A 54 25.58 4.66 2.91
C GLY A 54 24.93 5.80 3.65
N GLY A 55 24.80 5.70 4.97
CA GLY A 55 24.18 6.76 5.77
C GLY A 55 24.26 6.49 7.26
N LEU A 56 25.46 6.64 7.82
CA LEU A 56 25.64 7.18 9.16
C LEU A 56 27.08 7.70 9.28
N ALA A 57 27.22 8.88 9.86
CA ALA A 57 28.46 9.63 10.04
C ALA A 57 29.58 8.80 10.70
N PRO A 58 30.86 9.05 10.37
CA PRO A 58 31.98 8.40 11.03
C PRO A 58 32.02 8.80 12.52
N PRO A 59 32.23 7.85 13.46
CA PRO A 59 32.49 8.21 14.85
C PRO A 59 33.85 8.92 14.98
N PRO A 60 34.03 9.80 15.97
CA PRO A 60 35.31 10.49 16.18
C PRO A 60 36.42 9.48 16.53
N PRO A 61 37.69 9.79 16.23
CA PRO A 61 38.79 8.85 16.39
C PRO A 61 39.15 8.68 17.87
N ALA A 62 38.55 7.68 18.52
CA ALA A 62 39.03 7.17 19.80
C ALA A 62 40.09 6.09 19.54
N ARG A 63 41.24 6.29 20.19
CA ARG A 63 42.48 5.55 20.01
C ARG A 63 42.37 4.09 20.49
N ARG A 64 43.12 3.23 19.79
CA ARG A 64 43.64 1.88 20.14
C ARG A 64 42.78 0.66 19.80
N CYS A 65 43.24 0.00 18.73
CA CYS A 65 43.29 -1.42 18.41
C CYS A 65 42.73 -2.41 19.45
N ARG A 66 41.57 -3.00 19.14
CA ARG A 66 41.37 -4.45 19.18
C ARG A 66 40.85 -4.88 17.81
N LEU A 67 41.44 -5.94 17.26
CA LEU A 67 40.92 -6.66 16.11
C LEU A 67 39.61 -7.34 16.53
N GLU A 68 38.52 -6.59 16.60
CA GLU A 68 37.20 -7.20 16.52
C GLU A 68 36.94 -7.45 15.04
N ALA A 69 36.70 -8.72 14.69
CA ALA A 69 36.29 -9.10 13.35
C ALA A 69 35.18 -8.15 12.88
N PRO A 70 35.19 -7.65 11.63
CA PRO A 70 34.16 -6.76 11.16
C PRO A 70 32.82 -7.47 11.35
N ALA A 71 31.99 -6.95 12.25
CA ALA A 71 30.67 -7.50 12.53
C ALA A 71 29.99 -7.74 11.17
N PRO A 72 29.38 -8.92 10.94
CA PRO A 72 28.80 -9.25 9.65
C PRO A 72 27.89 -8.09 9.27
N ALA A 73 28.07 -7.56 8.06
CA ALA A 73 27.31 -6.43 7.56
C ALA A 73 25.83 -6.82 7.51
N ARG A 74 25.13 -6.75 8.66
CA ARG A 74 23.72 -7.07 8.80
C ARG A 74 22.99 -6.05 7.97
N VAL A 75 22.66 -6.35 6.73
CA VAL A 75 21.81 -5.51 5.88
C VAL A 75 20.54 -5.28 6.67
N ARG A 76 20.46 -4.15 7.37
CA ARG A 76 19.31 -3.78 8.18
C ARG A 76 18.35 -3.19 7.19
N ASN A 77 17.44 -4.02 6.68
CA ASN A 77 16.37 -3.59 5.80
C ASN A 77 15.65 -2.40 6.45
N ARG A 78 15.85 -1.20 5.88
CA ARG A 78 15.32 0.05 6.44
C ARG A 78 13.80 0.04 6.47
N ARG A 79 13.16 -0.56 5.47
CA ARG A 79 11.70 -0.73 5.41
C ARG A 79 11.20 -1.59 6.58
N ARG A 80 11.88 -2.69 6.88
CA ARG A 80 11.55 -3.54 8.04
C ARG A 80 11.73 -2.81 9.36
N ALA A 81 12.82 -2.05 9.51
CA ALA A 81 13.04 -1.24 10.71
C ALA A 81 11.97 -0.16 10.89
N TYR A 82 11.55 0.47 9.80
CA TYR A 82 10.46 1.45 9.80
C TYR A 82 9.11 0.80 10.13
N LEU A 83 8.78 -0.35 9.54
CA LEU A 83 7.58 -1.11 9.88
C LEU A 83 7.55 -1.46 11.37
N HIS A 84 8.65 -1.96 11.93
CA HIS A 84 8.75 -2.24 13.36
C HIS A 84 8.50 -1.00 14.21
N ARG A 85 9.00 0.17 13.79
CA ARG A 85 8.71 1.44 14.46
C ARG A 85 7.21 1.76 14.43
N LEU A 86 6.57 1.65 13.27
CA LEU A 86 5.13 1.89 13.11
C LEU A 86 4.29 0.94 13.97
N VAL A 87 4.65 -0.35 14.00
CA VAL A 87 3.99 -1.36 14.85
C VAL A 87 4.19 -1.06 16.33
N THR A 88 5.39 -0.63 16.73
CA THR A 88 5.68 -0.28 18.13
C THR A 88 4.91 0.96 18.57
N GLN A 89 4.74 1.94 17.68
CA GLN A 89 3.96 3.15 17.96
C GLN A 89 2.45 2.88 18.01
N GLY A 90 1.94 1.92 17.23
CA GLY A 90 0.53 1.52 17.24
C GLY A 90 -0.41 2.45 16.47
N ASP A 91 -0.09 3.74 16.37
CA ASP A 91 -0.96 4.74 15.70
C ASP A 91 -1.11 4.52 14.20
N TYR A 92 -0.14 3.89 13.54
CA TYR A 92 -0.20 3.70 12.08
C TYR A 92 -1.17 2.59 11.67
N PHE A 93 -1.38 1.60 12.53
CA PHE A 93 -2.27 0.47 12.26
C PHE A 93 -3.54 0.53 13.10
N SER A 94 -3.77 1.63 13.82
CA SER A 94 -5.05 1.88 14.48
C SER A 94 -6.15 2.03 13.44
N GLU A 95 -7.36 1.64 13.83
CA GLU A 95 -8.51 1.59 12.93
C GLU A 95 -8.83 2.99 12.37
N GLU A 96 -8.93 4.00 13.23
CA GLU A 96 -9.22 5.38 12.82
C GLU A 96 -8.15 5.95 11.88
N ALA A 97 -6.88 5.76 12.23
CA ALA A 97 -5.80 6.35 11.44
C ALA A 97 -5.62 5.64 10.08
N MET A 98 -5.93 4.34 10.00
CA MET A 98 -6.01 3.63 8.72
C MET A 98 -7.17 4.17 7.88
N ARG A 99 -8.34 4.38 8.51
CA ARG A 99 -9.55 4.89 7.88
C ARG A 99 -9.36 6.29 7.29
N GLU A 100 -8.68 7.18 8.01
CA GLU A 100 -8.38 8.53 7.52
C GLU A 100 -7.41 8.53 6.33
N ARG A 101 -6.38 7.67 6.38
CA ARG A 101 -5.32 7.61 5.35
C ARG A 101 -5.79 6.92 4.08
N GLU A 102 -6.33 5.72 4.21
CA GLU A 102 -6.70 4.84 3.10
C GLU A 102 -8.10 4.26 3.36
N PRO A 103 -9.16 5.05 3.13
CA PRO A 103 -10.51 4.66 3.52
C PRO A 103 -11.03 3.42 2.79
N TYR A 104 -10.64 3.23 1.53
CA TYR A 104 -11.01 2.04 0.76
C TYR A 104 -10.38 0.76 1.34
N LEU A 105 -9.08 0.81 1.65
CA LEU A 105 -8.37 -0.31 2.25
C LEU A 105 -8.97 -0.65 3.63
N HIS A 106 -9.26 0.37 4.43
CA HIS A 106 -9.95 0.18 5.70
C HIS A 106 -11.30 -0.53 5.51
N HIS A 107 -12.11 -0.09 4.54
CA HIS A 107 -13.42 -0.66 4.26
C HIS A 107 -13.32 -2.16 3.88
N GLU A 108 -12.40 -2.51 2.98
CA GLU A 108 -12.20 -3.87 2.49
C GLU A 108 -11.86 -4.88 3.60
N TYR A 109 -10.98 -4.49 4.54
CA TYR A 109 -10.44 -5.42 5.53
C TYR A 109 -11.13 -5.33 6.90
N LEU A 110 -11.60 -4.15 7.31
CA LEU A 110 -12.17 -3.91 8.63
C LEU A 110 -13.62 -3.44 8.53
N GLY A 111 -13.87 -2.43 7.70
CA GLY A 111 -15.16 -1.73 7.65
C GLY A 111 -16.34 -2.62 7.26
N ARG A 112 -16.17 -3.54 6.30
CA ARG A 112 -17.25 -4.45 5.86
C ARG A 112 -17.76 -5.42 6.94
N PHE A 113 -16.95 -5.64 7.97
CA PHE A 113 -17.29 -6.52 9.09
C PHE A 113 -17.75 -5.77 10.33
N GLN A 114 -17.66 -4.43 10.32
CA GLN A 114 -18.25 -3.64 11.39
C GLN A 114 -19.76 -3.62 11.21
N ASP A 115 -20.48 -3.94 12.29
CA ASP A 115 -21.94 -3.92 12.27
C ASP A 115 -22.45 -2.56 11.77
N PRO A 116 -23.49 -2.54 10.90
CA PRO A 116 -24.18 -1.30 10.51
C PRO A 116 -24.65 -0.49 11.74
N PHE A 117 -24.94 -1.18 12.84
CA PHE A 117 -25.31 -0.58 14.13
C PHE A 117 -24.14 0.06 14.89
N GLY A 118 -22.89 -0.38 14.69
CA GLY A 118 -21.70 0.28 15.25
C GLY A 118 -21.42 1.64 14.60
N ARG A 119 -21.91 1.81 13.36
CA ARG A 119 -21.98 3.08 12.61
C ARG A 119 -23.40 3.68 12.62
N ALA A 120 -24.25 3.30 13.57
CA ALA A 120 -25.66 3.71 13.59
C ALA A 120 -25.82 5.22 13.40
N MET A 121 -26.86 5.57 12.65
CA MET A 121 -27.23 6.94 12.29
C MET A 121 -27.47 7.87 13.48
N VAL A 122 -27.71 7.32 14.68
CA VAL A 122 -27.83 8.06 15.93
C VAL A 122 -27.18 7.23 17.03
N ARG A 123 -26.14 7.77 17.67
CA ARG A 123 -25.59 7.17 18.89
C ARG A 123 -26.45 7.63 20.07
N PRO A 124 -26.86 6.74 20.99
CA PRO A 124 -27.60 7.16 22.18
C PRO A 124 -26.85 8.24 22.96
N GLY A 125 -27.47 9.41 23.17
CA GLY A 125 -26.88 10.53 23.92
C GLY A 125 -26.11 11.58 23.09
N GLU A 126 -25.99 11.40 21.78
CA GLU A 126 -25.31 12.33 20.87
C GLU A 126 -26.25 13.49 20.46
N LYS A 127 -25.74 14.72 20.40
CA LYS A 127 -26.55 15.87 19.97
C LYS A 127 -26.79 15.79 18.46
N PHE A 128 -27.92 16.32 18.00
CA PHE A 128 -28.24 16.34 16.56
C PHE A 128 -27.16 17.05 15.72
N SER A 129 -26.55 18.12 16.24
CA SER A 129 -25.45 18.81 15.58
C SER A 129 -24.20 17.93 15.41
N GLU A 130 -23.88 17.11 16.40
CA GLU A 130 -22.73 16.18 16.35
C GLU A 130 -22.99 15.08 15.31
N THR A 131 -24.21 14.55 15.29
CA THR A 131 -24.64 13.59 14.28
C THR A 131 -24.54 14.15 12.85
N LEU A 132 -24.94 15.41 12.64
CA LEU A 132 -24.83 16.06 11.34
C LEU A 132 -23.38 16.22 10.89
N MET A 133 -22.49 16.73 11.76
CA MET A 133 -21.07 16.87 11.45
C MET A 133 -20.44 15.53 11.12
N ARG A 134 -20.72 14.51 11.94
CA ARG A 134 -20.24 13.14 11.69
C ARG A 134 -20.73 12.59 10.36
N ARG A 135 -21.99 12.81 9.99
CA ARG A 135 -22.53 12.36 8.69
C ARG A 135 -21.84 13.04 7.51
N ALA A 136 -21.56 14.34 7.62
CA ALA A 136 -20.82 15.05 6.58
C ALA A 136 -19.41 14.48 6.40
N GLU A 137 -18.72 14.17 7.50
CA GLU A 137 -17.41 13.53 7.48
C GLU A 137 -17.45 12.11 6.89
N GLU A 138 -18.43 11.30 7.28
CA GLU A 138 -18.64 9.95 6.71
C GLU A 138 -18.95 10.01 5.22
N ALA A 139 -19.72 10.99 4.76
CA ALA A 139 -20.05 11.15 3.34
C ALA A 139 -18.81 11.39 2.48
N VAL A 140 -17.88 12.23 2.94
CA VAL A 140 -16.59 12.46 2.25
C VAL A 140 -15.77 11.17 2.17
N ILE A 141 -15.81 10.34 3.21
CA ILE A 141 -15.12 9.05 3.24
C ILE A 141 -15.76 8.06 2.26
N VAL A 142 -17.09 7.96 2.23
CA VAL A 142 -17.82 7.11 1.29
C VAL A 142 -17.58 7.53 -0.16
N GLU A 143 -17.52 8.84 -0.45
CA GLU A 143 -17.20 9.35 -1.78
C GLU A 143 -15.79 8.90 -2.24
N LYS A 144 -14.79 9.01 -1.35
CA LYS A 144 -13.43 8.50 -1.62
C LYS A 144 -13.40 6.99 -1.89
N ILE A 145 -14.16 6.22 -1.10
CA ILE A 145 -14.31 4.76 -1.28
C ILE A 145 -14.90 4.46 -2.65
N ARG A 146 -15.97 5.16 -3.04
CA ARG A 146 -16.62 5.01 -4.35
C ARG A 146 -15.68 5.34 -5.51
N GLY A 147 -14.90 6.42 -5.38
CA GLY A 147 -13.89 6.78 -6.40
C GLY A 147 -12.80 5.71 -6.59
N GLU A 148 -12.42 4.99 -5.52
CA GLU A 148 -11.55 3.82 -5.61
C GLU A 148 -12.26 2.60 -6.20
N GLN A 149 -13.50 2.31 -5.78
CA GLN A 149 -14.32 1.21 -6.32
C GLN A 149 -14.50 1.35 -7.84
N MET A 150 -14.79 2.55 -8.32
CA MET A 150 -14.94 2.86 -9.75
C MET A 150 -13.62 2.67 -10.50
N ARG A 151 -12.50 3.16 -9.97
CA ARG A 151 -11.17 2.98 -10.58
C ARG A 151 -10.75 1.51 -10.67
N ARG A 152 -11.20 0.68 -9.72
CA ARG A 152 -10.92 -0.76 -9.68
C ARG A 152 -11.94 -1.60 -10.46
N GLY A 153 -13.05 -1.02 -10.91
CA GLY A 153 -14.11 -1.73 -11.63
C GLY A 153 -14.94 -2.66 -10.75
N VAL A 154 -15.18 -2.30 -9.48
CA VAL A 154 -16.05 -3.05 -8.57
C VAL A 154 -17.51 -2.90 -9.02
N ASP A 155 -18.29 -3.98 -8.95
CA ASP A 155 -19.70 -3.99 -9.35
C ASP A 155 -20.52 -2.95 -8.55
N PRO A 156 -21.41 -2.18 -9.20
CA PRO A 156 -22.25 -1.18 -8.52
C PRO A 156 -23.10 -1.72 -7.36
N SER A 157 -23.46 -3.01 -7.39
CA SER A 157 -24.25 -3.65 -6.32
C SER A 157 -23.46 -3.82 -5.03
N GLU A 158 -22.13 -3.87 -5.13
CA GLU A 158 -21.20 -4.00 -3.99
C GLU A 158 -20.69 -2.63 -3.50
N TRP A 159 -21.22 -1.53 -4.05
CA TRP A 159 -20.78 -0.19 -3.67
C TRP A 159 -21.23 0.18 -2.25
N VAL A 160 -20.33 0.85 -1.55
CA VAL A 160 -20.60 1.32 -0.19
C VAL A 160 -21.63 2.44 -0.21
N GLY A 161 -22.60 2.36 0.70
CA GLY A 161 -23.72 3.31 0.79
C GLY A 161 -24.86 3.02 -0.19
N GLY A 162 -24.89 1.82 -0.78
CA GLY A 162 -25.86 1.42 -1.81
C GLY A 162 -25.46 1.93 -3.19
N PRO A 163 -26.16 1.46 -4.24
CA PRO A 163 -26.08 2.07 -5.57
C PRO A 163 -26.34 3.57 -5.46
N ILE A 164 -25.81 4.36 -6.40
CA ILE A 164 -26.36 5.70 -6.60
C ILE A 164 -27.81 5.43 -7.01
N GLU A 165 -28.76 5.62 -6.08
CA GLU A 165 -30.15 5.74 -6.45
C GLU A 165 -30.14 6.78 -7.57
N ARG A 166 -30.55 6.39 -8.79
CA ARG A 166 -30.90 7.38 -9.80
C ARG A 166 -31.83 8.34 -9.06
N PRO A 167 -31.57 9.67 -9.10
CA PRO A 167 -32.48 10.60 -8.45
C PRO A 167 -33.88 10.23 -8.91
N MET A 168 -34.86 10.12 -8.00
CA MET A 168 -36.26 9.79 -8.39
C MET A 168 -36.71 10.61 -9.61
N MET A 169 -36.26 11.87 -9.71
CA MET A 169 -36.50 12.76 -10.85
C MET A 169 -36.03 12.20 -12.21
N VAL A 170 -34.92 11.46 -12.28
CA VAL A 170 -34.42 10.88 -13.54
C VAL A 170 -35.20 9.62 -13.93
N GLN A 171 -35.76 8.88 -12.97
CA GLN A 171 -36.67 7.77 -13.26
C GLN A 171 -38.05 8.30 -13.70
N GLU A 172 -38.58 9.31 -13.02
CA GLU A 172 -39.84 9.97 -13.39
C GLU A 172 -39.75 10.62 -14.78
N GLU A 173 -38.64 11.29 -15.12
CA GLU A 173 -38.41 11.85 -16.46
C GLU A 173 -38.30 10.76 -17.56
N GLU A 174 -37.67 9.60 -17.27
CA GLU A 174 -37.60 8.49 -18.23
C GLU A 174 -38.98 7.83 -18.44
N GLU A 175 -39.81 7.71 -17.39
CA GLU A 175 -41.18 7.19 -17.48
C GLU A 175 -42.12 8.15 -18.24
N GLU A 176 -42.05 9.47 -18.01
CA GLU A 176 -42.82 10.45 -18.77
C GLU A 176 -42.44 10.46 -20.27
N GLU A 177 -41.15 10.30 -20.59
CA GLU A 177 -40.69 10.21 -21.99
C GLU A 177 -41.13 8.91 -22.71
N GLU A 178 -41.36 7.82 -21.98
CA GLU A 178 -41.93 6.59 -22.55
C GLU A 178 -43.43 6.74 -22.80
N GLU A 179 -44.18 7.34 -21.87
CA GLU A 179 -45.61 7.60 -22.06
C GLU A 179 -45.89 8.54 -23.24
N GLU A 180 -45.10 9.62 -23.43
CA GLU A 180 -45.26 10.52 -24.59
C GLU A 180 -45.02 9.80 -25.93
N LYS A 181 -44.06 8.87 -25.99
CA LYS A 181 -43.78 8.09 -27.20
C LYS A 181 -44.89 7.10 -27.52
N GLU A 182 -45.48 6.46 -26.51
CA GLU A 182 -46.64 5.60 -26.69
C GLU A 182 -47.87 6.38 -27.17
N GLU A 183 -48.10 7.61 -26.66
CA GLU A 183 -49.18 8.48 -27.13
C GLU A 183 -48.97 8.98 -28.57
N GLU A 184 -47.73 9.26 -28.98
CA GLU A 184 -47.43 9.62 -30.38
C GLU A 184 -47.62 8.43 -31.33
N GLU A 185 -47.27 7.20 -30.93
CA GLU A 185 -47.51 6.00 -31.73
C GLU A 185 -49.01 5.66 -31.85
N GLU A 186 -49.83 5.91 -30.81
CA GLU A 186 -51.28 5.69 -30.90
C GLU A 186 -52.00 6.72 -31.78
N ARG A 187 -51.42 7.92 -31.94
CA ARG A 187 -51.98 9.01 -32.76
C ARG A 187 -51.54 9.01 -34.23
N GLY A 188 -50.56 8.19 -34.62
CA GLY A 188 -50.06 8.03 -35.98
C GLY A 188 -50.84 7.03 -36.83
#